data_AF-A0A8E1ZY68-F1
#
_entry.id   AF-A0A8E1ZY68-F1
#
_cell.length_a   1.000
_cell.length_b   1.000
_cell.length_c   1.000
_cell.angle_alpha   90.00
_cell.angle_beta   90.00
_cell.angle_gamma   90.00
#
_symmetry.space_group_name_H-M   'P 1'
#
loop_
_entity.id
_entity.type
_entity.pdbx_description
1 polymer ?
#
loop_
_entity_poly.entity_id
_entity_poly.type
_entity_poly.pdbx_seq_one_letter_code
_entity_poly.pdbx_strand_id
1 'polypeptide(L)'
;MIPFTITTFNETYNAYKNYYISRNGSNKFEKVFDVISTSSKINSILNWSINNRQAPTSRDFLIEIHTIGFFIFAKNETRAMGALVALYYWNEKVNKNYHLATDQEMSDKIKSVFGQLSMLY
;
A
#
# COMPACT_ATOMS: atom_id res chain seq x y z
N MET A 1 13.72 -0.72 10.47
CA MET A 1 14.39 -1.16 9.22
C MET A 1 13.72 -2.41 8.69
N ILE A 2 13.50 -2.50 7.37
CA ILE A 2 12.98 -3.72 6.74
C ILE A 2 14.10 -4.78 6.60
N PRO A 3 13.85 -6.06 6.92
CA PRO A 3 14.88 -7.10 6.90
C PRO A 3 15.00 -7.81 5.55
N PHE A 4 14.64 -7.16 4.45
CA PHE A 4 14.62 -7.76 3.11
C PHE A 4 14.89 -6.69 2.03
N THR A 5 15.30 -7.17 0.86
CA THR A 5 15.61 -6.32 -0.30
C THR A 5 14.34 -5.90 -1.04
N ILE A 6 14.27 -4.64 -1.46
CA ILE A 6 13.21 -4.15 -2.35
C ILE A 6 13.59 -4.53 -3.78
N THR A 7 12.78 -5.38 -4.40
CA THR A 7 12.96 -5.86 -5.77
C THR A 7 11.74 -5.43 -6.61
N THR A 8 10.93 -6.38 -7.07
CA THR A 8 9.67 -6.12 -7.78
C THR A 8 8.55 -5.79 -6.80
N PHE A 9 7.46 -5.22 -7.32
CA PHE A 9 6.27 -4.92 -6.53
C PHE A 9 5.75 -6.15 -5.76
N ASN A 10 5.51 -7.26 -6.45
CA ASN A 10 4.92 -8.46 -5.86
C ASN A 10 5.85 -9.13 -4.84
N GLU A 11 7.15 -9.24 -5.16
CA GLU A 11 8.12 -9.82 -4.23
C GLU A 11 8.24 -8.98 -2.96
N THR A 12 8.33 -7.65 -3.11
CA THR A 12 8.46 -6.74 -1.97
C THR A 12 7.18 -6.72 -1.13
N TYR A 13 6.00 -6.72 -1.77
CA TYR A 13 4.72 -6.84 -1.08
C TYR A 13 4.62 -8.13 -0.27
N ASN A 14 4.95 -9.28 -0.87
CA ASN A 14 4.90 -10.58 -0.21
C ASN A 14 5.93 -10.69 0.92
N ALA A 15 7.16 -10.20 0.71
CA ALA A 15 8.19 -10.17 1.73
C ALA A 15 7.75 -9.32 2.94
N TYR A 16 7.19 -8.13 2.70
CA TYR A 16 6.70 -7.28 3.78
C TYR A 16 5.48 -7.85 4.47
N LYS A 17 4.55 -8.45 3.72
CA LYS A 17 3.39 -9.15 4.28
C LYS A 17 3.82 -10.27 5.23
N ASN A 18 4.76 -11.12 4.80
CA ASN A 18 5.25 -12.23 5.62
C ASN A 18 5.96 -11.73 6.88
N TYR A 19 6.78 -10.69 6.75
CA TYR A 19 7.41 -10.01 7.87
C TYR A 19 6.39 -9.39 8.84
N TYR A 20 5.36 -8.73 8.31
CA TYR A 20 4.31 -8.10 9.11
C TYR A 20 3.52 -9.15 9.90
N ILE A 21 3.14 -10.25 9.24
CA ILE A 21 2.42 -11.37 9.84
C ILE A 21 3.26 -12.05 10.92
N SER A 22 4.56 -12.30 10.69
CA SER A 22 5.41 -12.95 11.69
C SER A 22 5.55 -12.12 12.97
N ARG A 23 5.50 -10.78 12.86
CA ARG A 23 5.61 -9.87 14.00
C ARG A 23 4.30 -9.52 14.68
N ASN A 24 3.19 -9.50 13.94
CA ASN A 24 1.91 -8.97 14.43
C ASN A 24 0.76 -10.00 14.44
N GLY A 25 0.96 -11.17 13.83
CA GLY A 25 -0.08 -12.17 13.61
C GLY A 25 -0.92 -11.94 12.35
N SER A 26 -1.47 -13.04 11.81
CA SER A 26 -2.33 -13.04 10.62
C SER A 26 -3.60 -12.22 10.83
N ASN A 27 -4.23 -12.32 12.01
CA ASN A 27 -5.47 -11.61 12.32
C ASN A 27 -5.33 -10.09 12.16
N LYS A 28 -4.15 -9.53 12.50
CA LYS A 28 -3.91 -8.10 12.33
C LYS A 28 -3.73 -7.73 10.86
N PHE A 29 -3.08 -8.59 10.07
CA PHE A 29 -2.99 -8.40 8.62
C PHE A 29 -4.37 -8.47 7.96
N GLU A 30 -5.20 -9.44 8.31
CA GLU A 30 -6.57 -9.57 7.80
C GLU A 30 -7.38 -8.31 8.11
N LYS A 31 -7.26 -7.77 9.33
CA LYS A 31 -7.88 -6.50 9.70
C LYS A 31 -7.37 -5.32 8.87
N VAL A 32 -6.07 -5.24 8.61
CA VAL A 32 -5.51 -4.23 7.69
C VAL A 32 -6.16 -4.38 6.32
N PHE A 33 -6.24 -5.60 5.80
CA PHE A 33 -6.78 -5.87 4.47
C PHE A 33 -8.26 -5.47 4.38
N ASP A 34 -9.07 -5.88 5.35
CA ASP A 34 -10.49 -5.57 5.44
C ASP A 34 -10.76 -4.06 5.52
N VAL A 35 -10.01 -3.34 6.38
CA VAL A 35 -10.11 -1.88 6.49
C VAL A 35 -9.80 -1.20 5.16
N ILE A 36 -8.83 -1.69 4.39
CA ILE A 36 -8.46 -1.09 3.12
C ILE A 36 -9.47 -1.40 2.02
N SER A 37 -9.88 -2.66 1.89
CA SER A 37 -10.78 -3.10 0.82
C SER A 37 -12.19 -2.51 0.94
N THR A 38 -12.63 -2.18 2.16
CA THR A 38 -13.94 -1.59 2.45
C THR A 38 -13.90 -0.06 2.59
N SER A 39 -12.71 0.57 2.56
CA SER A 39 -12.57 2.00 2.78
C SER A 39 -13.12 2.83 1.62
N SER A 40 -14.09 3.70 1.91
CA SER A 40 -14.62 4.69 0.96
C SER A 40 -13.55 5.67 0.48
N LYS A 41 -12.56 5.97 1.33
CA LYS A 41 -11.42 6.83 0.99
C LYS A 41 -10.52 6.20 -0.05
N ILE A 42 -10.21 4.91 0.11
CA ILE A 42 -9.43 4.15 -0.88
C ILE A 42 -10.23 4.01 -2.18
N ASN A 43 -11.53 3.70 -2.08
CA ASN A 43 -12.40 3.65 -3.26
C ASN A 43 -12.45 4.99 -4.02
N SER A 44 -12.38 6.12 -3.31
CA SER A 44 -12.32 7.44 -3.92
C SER A 44 -11.03 7.64 -4.73
N ILE A 45 -9.88 7.16 -4.24
CA ILE A 45 -8.63 7.17 -5.02
C ILE A 45 -8.76 6.30 -6.27
N LEU A 46 -9.34 5.11 -6.16
CA LEU A 46 -9.56 4.21 -7.30
C LEU A 46 -10.43 4.88 -8.37
N ASN A 47 -11.56 5.47 -7.97
CA ASN A 47 -12.46 6.18 -8.89
C ASN A 47 -11.77 7.40 -9.53
N TRP A 48 -11.03 8.18 -8.74
CA TRP A 48 -10.25 9.29 -9.26
C TRP A 48 -9.24 8.82 -10.31
N SER A 49 -8.52 7.72 -10.04
CA SER A 49 -7.55 7.13 -10.97
C SER A 49 -8.19 6.72 -12.29
N ILE A 50 -9.36 6.07 -12.23
CA ILE A 50 -10.14 5.67 -13.41
C ILE A 50 -10.57 6.89 -14.21
N ASN A 51 -11.21 7.85 -13.55
CA ASN A 51 -11.81 9.03 -14.20
C ASN A 51 -10.76 9.93 -14.84
N ASN A 52 -9.59 10.08 -14.21
CA ASN A 52 -8.51 10.95 -14.70
C ASN A 52 -7.49 10.20 -15.56
N ARG A 53 -7.65 8.89 -15.77
CA ARG A 53 -6.69 8.03 -16.49
C ARG A 53 -5.26 8.19 -15.96
N GLN A 54 -5.11 8.33 -14.65
CA GLN A 54 -3.85 8.63 -14.01
C GLN A 54 -3.55 7.67 -12.86
N ALA A 55 -2.30 7.23 -12.74
CA ALA A 55 -1.85 6.42 -11.63
C ALA A 55 -1.69 7.27 -10.36
N PRO A 56 -2.32 6.89 -9.22
CA PRO A 56 -2.11 7.57 -7.95
C PRO A 56 -0.66 7.43 -7.50
N THR A 57 -0.18 8.40 -6.76
CA THR A 57 1.13 8.37 -6.12
C THR A 57 1.08 7.58 -4.81
N SER A 58 2.24 7.17 -4.32
CA SER A 58 2.38 6.61 -2.96
C SER A 58 1.89 7.57 -1.86
N ARG A 59 2.04 8.88 -2.09
CA ARG A 59 1.62 9.93 -1.16
C ARG A 59 0.09 10.02 -1.06
N ASP A 60 -0.62 9.86 -2.18
CA ASP A 60 -2.09 9.90 -2.19
C ASP A 60 -2.66 8.80 -1.29
N PHE A 61 -2.12 7.58 -1.39
CA PHE A 61 -2.49 6.49 -0.49
C PHE A 61 -2.11 6.80 0.96
N LEU A 62 -0.89 7.26 1.23
CA LEU A 62 -0.45 7.54 2.60
C LEU A 62 -1.29 8.62 3.27
N ILE A 63 -1.68 9.69 2.57
CA ILE A 63 -2.57 10.72 3.11
C ILE A 63 -3.89 10.10 3.59
N GLU A 64 -4.53 9.29 2.74
CA GLU A 64 -5.79 8.64 3.13
C GLU A 64 -5.58 7.65 4.28
N ILE A 65 -4.50 6.86 4.27
CA ILE A 65 -4.13 5.95 5.37
C ILE A 65 -4.07 6.73 6.69
N HIS A 66 -3.40 7.88 6.75
CA HIS A 66 -3.29 8.66 8.00
C HIS A 66 -4.63 9.20 8.51
N THR A 67 -5.64 9.29 7.65
CA THR A 67 -6.98 9.79 8.02
C THR A 67 -7.96 8.68 8.41
N ILE A 68 -7.64 7.41 8.12
CA ILE A 68 -8.47 6.27 8.50
C ILE A 68 -8.24 5.97 9.98
N GLY A 69 -9.31 5.94 10.78
CA GLY A 69 -9.25 5.80 12.24
C GLY A 69 -8.37 4.66 12.76
N PHE A 70 -8.39 3.52 12.07
CA PHE A 70 -7.55 2.36 12.39
C PHE A 70 -6.03 2.66 12.35
N PHE A 71 -5.59 3.61 11.51
CA PHE A 71 -4.19 3.90 11.26
C PHE A 71 -3.66 5.16 11.96
N ILE A 72 -4.53 6.00 12.54
CA ILE A 72 -4.16 7.26 13.19
C ILE A 72 -3.07 7.03 14.25
N PHE A 73 -3.24 6.04 15.12
CA PHE A 73 -2.27 5.68 16.17
C PHE A 73 -1.44 4.44 15.83
N ALA A 74 -1.55 3.95 14.60
CA ALA A 74 -0.82 2.76 14.19
C ALA A 74 0.66 3.09 13.97
N LYS A 75 1.53 2.13 14.31
CA LYS A 75 2.97 2.21 14.04
C LYS A 75 3.22 2.35 12.54
N ASN A 76 4.34 2.97 12.15
CA ASN A 76 4.75 3.09 10.74
C ASN A 76 4.72 1.75 10.01
N GLU A 77 5.03 0.64 10.69
CA GLU A 77 4.91 -0.69 10.10
C GLU A 77 3.49 -1.05 9.63
N THR A 78 2.49 -0.72 10.45
CA THR A 78 1.08 -0.97 10.10
C THR A 78 0.60 0.00 9.04
N ARG A 79 1.05 1.27 9.08
CA ARG A 79 0.75 2.25 8.03
C ARG A 79 1.37 1.86 6.68
N ALA A 80 2.61 1.35 6.70
CA ALA A 80 3.27 0.80 5.53
C ALA A 80 2.49 -0.39 4.97
N MET A 81 2.08 -1.34 5.81
CA MET A 81 1.25 -2.46 5.37
C MET A 81 -0.07 -1.97 4.76
N GLY A 82 -0.74 -1.01 5.38
CA GLY A 82 -1.95 -0.40 4.84
C GLY A 82 -1.75 0.23 3.47
N ALA A 83 -0.70 1.03 3.30
CA ALA A 83 -0.37 1.65 2.01
C ALA A 83 -0.02 0.61 0.93
N LEU A 84 0.72 -0.44 1.29
CA LEU A 84 1.06 -1.54 0.37
C LEU A 84 -0.17 -2.36 -0.03
N VAL A 85 -1.08 -2.65 0.90
CA VAL A 85 -2.36 -3.29 0.56
C VAL A 85 -3.19 -2.38 -0.34
N ALA A 86 -3.22 -1.07 -0.10
CA ALA A 86 -3.95 -0.13 -0.95
C ALA A 86 -3.39 -0.09 -2.38
N LEU A 87 -2.05 -0.06 -2.52
CA LEU A 87 -1.38 -0.16 -3.82
C LEU A 87 -1.67 -1.50 -4.52
N TYR A 88 -1.61 -2.62 -3.77
CA TYR A 88 -1.93 -3.94 -4.30
C TYR A 88 -3.39 -3.98 -4.79
N TYR A 89 -4.32 -3.49 -3.98
CA TYR A 89 -5.73 -3.45 -4.30
C TYR A 89 -6.02 -2.58 -5.53
N TRP A 90 -5.40 -1.40 -5.64
CA TRP A 90 -5.48 -0.56 -6.83
C TRP A 90 -4.89 -1.26 -8.06
N ASN A 91 -3.76 -1.94 -7.92
CA ASN A 91 -3.13 -2.66 -9.03
C ASN A 91 -4.06 -3.73 -9.60
N GLU A 92 -4.64 -4.55 -8.72
CA GLU A 92 -5.55 -5.63 -9.12
C GLU A 92 -6.87 -5.13 -9.71
N LYS A 93 -7.44 -4.05 -9.17
CA LYS A 93 -8.77 -3.57 -9.59
C LYS A 93 -8.74 -2.60 -10.76
N VAL A 94 -7.68 -1.80 -10.87
CA VAL A 94 -7.60 -0.67 -11.80
C VAL A 94 -6.41 -0.85 -12.74
N ASN A 95 -5.20 -0.92 -12.20
CA ASN A 95 -4.00 -0.82 -13.04
C ASN A 95 -3.90 -1.94 -14.08
N LYS A 96 -4.19 -3.19 -13.71
CA LYS A 96 -4.17 -4.32 -14.65
C LYS A 96 -5.16 -4.18 -15.82
N ASN A 97 -6.27 -3.46 -15.62
CA ASN A 97 -7.31 -3.27 -16.61
C ASN A 97 -7.06 -2.04 -17.50
N TYR A 98 -6.40 -1.02 -16.97
CA TYR A 98 -6.23 0.28 -17.63
C TYR A 98 -4.78 0.62 -17.96
N HIS A 99 -3.81 -0.20 -17.55
CA HIS A 99 -2.38 -0.06 -17.79
C HIS A 99 -1.84 1.34 -17.44
N LEU A 100 -2.22 1.86 -16.27
CA LEU A 100 -1.90 3.24 -15.85
C LEU A 100 -0.49 3.40 -15.29
N ALA A 101 0.13 2.31 -14.83
CA ALA A 101 1.48 2.25 -14.31
C ALA A 101 2.14 0.92 -14.71
N THR A 102 3.41 1.02 -15.09
CA THR A 102 4.30 -0.12 -15.36
C THR A 102 4.75 -0.82 -14.07
N ASP A 103 5.31 -2.03 -14.18
CA ASP A 103 5.87 -2.77 -13.05
C ASP A 103 7.02 -2.01 -12.37
N GLN A 104 7.79 -1.24 -13.14
CA GLN A 104 8.85 -0.37 -12.63
C GLN A 104 8.26 0.76 -11.78
N GLU A 105 7.25 1.46 -12.29
CA GLU A 105 6.56 2.52 -11.53
C GLU A 105 5.88 1.98 -10.28
N MET A 106 5.33 0.76 -10.32
CA MET A 106 4.80 0.08 -9.14
C MET A 106 5.87 -0.17 -8.08
N SER A 107 7.05 -0.64 -8.51
CA SER A 107 8.19 -0.87 -7.62
C SER A 107 8.71 0.43 -7.00
N ASP A 108 8.72 1.52 -7.76
CA ASP A 108 9.13 2.84 -7.27
C ASP A 108 8.10 3.45 -6.31
N LYS A 109 6.80 3.21 -6.51
CA LYS A 109 5.76 3.56 -5.52
C LYS A 109 5.99 2.85 -4.18
N ILE A 110 6.39 1.58 -4.16
CA ILE A 110 6.74 0.88 -2.91
C ILE A 110 7.95 1.52 -2.22
N LYS A 111 9.04 1.77 -2.96
CA LYS A 111 10.23 2.44 -2.41
C LYS A 111 9.85 3.78 -1.79
N SER A 112 8.99 4.54 -2.46
CA SER A 112 8.48 5.81 -1.99
C SER A 112 7.66 5.68 -0.70
N VAL A 113 6.83 4.63 -0.53
CA VAL A 113 6.12 4.36 0.73
C VAL A 113 7.11 4.17 1.87
N PHE A 114 8.12 3.32 1.70
CA PHE A 114 9.10 3.07 2.76
C PHE A 114 9.97 4.30 3.06
N GLY A 115 10.36 5.07 2.04
CA GLY A 115 11.08 6.33 2.22
C GLY A 115 10.28 7.36 3.01
N GLN A 116 9.00 7.57 2.67
CA GLN A 116 8.12 8.52 3.36
C GLN A 116 7.87 8.14 4.82
N LEU A 117 7.92 6.86 5.16
CA LEU A 117 7.75 6.36 6.53
C LEU A 117 9.08 6.21 7.30
N SER A 118 10.19 6.69 6.74
CA SER A 118 11.54 6.57 7.31
C SER A 118 11.89 5.13 7.70
N MET A 119 11.53 4.19 6.81
CA MET A 119 11.81 2.76 6.98
C MET A 119 13.06 2.31 6.20
N LEU A 120 13.56 3.20 5.35
CA LEU A 120 14.88 3.18 4.73
C LEU A 120 15.74 4.14 5.56
N TYR A 121 16.95 3.72 5.96
CA TYR A 121 17.88 4.38 6.88
C TYR A 121 17.57 4.19 8.37
#